data_AF-A0A2M7P5K9-F1
#
_entry.id   AF-A0A2M7P5K9-F1
#
_cell.length_a   1.000
_cell.length_b   1.000
_cell.length_c   1.000
_cell.angle_alpha   90.00
_cell.angle_beta   90.00
_cell.angle_gamma   90.00
#
_symmetry.space_group_name_H-M   'P 1'
#
loop_
_entity.id
_entity.type
_entity.pdbx_description
1 polymer ?
#
loop_
_entity_poly.entity_id
_entity_poly.type
_entity_poly.pdbx_seq_one_letter_code
_entity_poly.pdbx_strand_id
1 'polypeptide(L)' 'GIARLSRENFNSYKSKIRQDILGRFGQTHVKELEIAAVGGKPDTRFGLMLDRGRIRMEE' A
#
# COMPACT_ATOMS: atom_id res chain seq x y z
N GLY A 1 -13.94 4.80 7.75
CA GLY A 1 -13.24 5.63 6.74
C GLY A 1 -11.75 5.64 7.03
N ILE A 2 -10.92 5.66 5.98
CA ILE A 2 -9.44 5.60 6.03
C ILE A 2 -8.83 6.73 6.89
N ALA A 3 -9.60 7.80 7.16
CA ALA A 3 -9.24 8.93 8.03
C ALA A 3 -9.04 8.62 9.53
N ARG A 4 -9.35 7.40 10.01
CA ARG A 4 -9.23 7.03 11.44
C ARG A 4 -8.28 5.85 11.70
N LEU A 5 -7.31 5.63 10.83
CA LEU A 5 -6.29 4.59 11.00
C LEU A 5 -5.27 5.03 12.07
N SER A 6 -5.32 4.39 13.23
CA SER A 6 -4.24 4.45 14.23
C SER A 6 -3.01 3.71 13.71
N ARG A 7 -1.84 3.97 14.30
CA ARG A 7 -0.57 3.35 13.88
C ARG A 7 -0.62 1.81 13.95
N GLU A 8 -1.31 1.25 14.94
CA GLU A 8 -1.58 -0.19 15.05
C GLU A 8 -2.49 -0.70 13.95
N ASN A 9 -3.64 -0.03 13.73
CA ASN A 9 -4.58 -0.45 12.70
C ASN A 9 -3.97 -0.34 11.31
N PHE A 10 -3.11 0.65 11.08
CA PHE A 10 -2.39 0.85 9.82
C PHE A 10 -1.44 -0.32 9.52
N ASN A 11 -0.67 -0.79 10.51
CA ASN A 11 0.25 -1.92 10.32
C ASN A 11 -0.50 -3.22 10.01
N SER A 12 -1.60 -3.47 10.72
CA SER A 12 -2.47 -4.62 10.45
C SER A 12 -3.09 -4.56 9.05
N TYR A 13 -3.55 -3.38 8.63
CA TYR A 13 -4.12 -3.16 7.31
C TYR A 13 -3.08 -3.31 6.19
N LYS A 14 -1.87 -2.76 6.39
CA LYS A 14 -0.74 -2.91 5.49
C LYS A 14 -0.36 -4.38 5.30
N SER A 15 -0.29 -5.14 6.38
CA SER A 15 0.01 -6.58 6.32
C SER A 15 -1.05 -7.35 5.52
N LYS A 16 -2.34 -7.06 5.76
CA LYS A 16 -3.44 -7.69 5.03
C LYS A 16 -3.38 -7.40 3.53
N ILE A 17 -3.20 -6.13 3.14
CA ILE A 17 -3.07 -5.73 1.74
C ILE A 17 -1.85 -6.40 1.08
N ARG A 18 -0.72 -6.47 1.78
CA ARG A 18 0.47 -7.16 1.30
C ARG A 18 0.20 -8.66 1.08
N GLN A 19 -0.52 -9.33 1.97
CA GLN A 19 -0.89 -10.76 1.79
C GLN A 19 -1.84 -10.96 0.60
N ASP A 20 -2.82 -10.09 0.43
CA ASP A 20 -3.73 -10.15 -0.73
C ASP A 20 -2.98 -9.93 -2.04
N ILE A 21 -2.06 -8.97 -2.08
CA ILE A 21 -1.21 -8.73 -3.25
C ILE A 21 -0.30 -9.93 -3.49
N LEU A 22 0.31 -10.50 -2.45
CA LEU A 22 1.18 -11.67 -2.54
C LEU A 22 0.42 -12.87 -3.12
N GLY A 23 -0.80 -13.12 -2.65
CA GLY A 23 -1.63 -14.23 -3.12
C GLY A 23 -2.13 -14.06 -4.55
N ARG A 24 -2.35 -12.82 -5.02
CA ARG A 24 -2.88 -12.54 -6.37
C ARG A 24 -1.82 -12.27 -7.42
N PHE A 25 -0.71 -11.64 -7.04
CA PHE A 25 0.32 -11.15 -7.97
C PHE A 25 1.70 -11.80 -7.75
N GLY A 26 1.84 -12.65 -6.73
CA GLY A 26 3.11 -13.30 -6.39
C GLY A 26 4.13 -12.36 -5.75
N GLN A 27 5.28 -12.90 -5.33
CA GLN A 27 6.33 -12.13 -4.61
C GLN A 27 6.95 -11.01 -5.46
N THR A 28 6.98 -11.17 -6.77
CA THR A 28 7.62 -10.23 -7.70
C THR A 28 6.99 -8.85 -7.66
N HIS A 29 5.66 -8.77 -7.63
CA HIS A 29 4.93 -7.50 -7.71
C HIS A 29 4.55 -6.92 -6.34
N VAL A 30 4.80 -7.65 -5.25
CA VAL A 30 4.54 -7.15 -3.89
C VAL A 30 5.31 -5.86 -3.63
N LYS A 31 6.59 -5.76 -4.03
CA LYS A 31 7.36 -4.53 -3.83
C LYS A 31 6.83 -3.34 -4.63
N GLU A 32 6.24 -3.59 -5.80
CA GLU A 32 5.69 -2.56 -6.68
C GLU A 32 4.29 -2.11 -6.24
N LEU A 33 3.57 -2.97 -5.51
CA LEU A 33 2.17 -2.74 -5.11
C LEU A 33 1.99 -2.51 -3.59
N GLU A 34 3.05 -2.67 -2.78
CA GLU A 34 2.98 -2.49 -1.33
C GLU A 34 2.68 -1.02 -0.97
N ILE A 35 1.95 -0.85 0.15
CA ILE A 35 1.84 0.45 0.80
C ILE A 35 3.17 0.80 1.45
N ALA A 36 3.89 1.75 0.87
CA ALA A 36 5.12 2.28 1.43
C ALA A 36 4.86 3.55 2.26
N ALA A 37 5.63 3.68 3.34
CA ALA A 37 5.77 4.93 4.06
C ALA A 37 6.88 5.73 3.39
N VAL A 38 6.55 6.87 2.81
CA VAL A 38 7.49 7.77 2.15
C VAL A 38 7.52 9.08 2.95
N GLY A 39 8.71 9.54 3.32
CA GLY A 39 8.92 10.75 4.11
C GLY A 39 9.28 10.49 5.58
N GLY A 40 10.09 11.38 6.15
CA GLY A 40 10.46 11.36 7.57
C GLY A 40 9.39 12.03 8.44
N LYS A 41 9.37 11.70 9.74
CA LYS A 41 8.50 12.40 10.70
C LYS A 41 8.80 13.91 10.68
N PRO A 42 7.77 14.77 10.82
CA PRO A 42 6.35 14.48 11.03
C PRO A 42 5.55 14.19 9.74
N ASP A 43 6.15 14.38 8.57
CA ASP A 43 5.51 14.33 7.24
C ASP A 43 5.51 12.94 6.58
N THR A 44 5.46 11.86 7.36
CA THR A 44 5.36 10.52 6.79
C THR A 44 4.03 10.36 6.04
N ARG A 45 4.11 10.16 4.73
CA ARG A 45 2.96 9.88 3.85
C ARG A 45 2.92 8.41 3.54
N PHE A 46 1.72 7.86 3.43
CA PHE A 46 1.52 6.46 3.06
C PHE A 46 0.82 6.40 1.72
N GLY A 47 1.32 5.57 0.82
CA GLY A 47 0.75 5.42 -0.52
C GLY A 47 1.16 4.10 -1.15
N LEU A 48 0.51 3.77 -2.26
CA LEU A 48 0.88 2.64 -3.10
C LEU A 48 2.12 3.02 -3.91
N MET A 49 3.12 2.14 -3.97
CA MET A 49 4.28 2.29 -4.87
C MET A 49 3.97 1.95 -6.33
N LEU A 50 2.68 1.87 -6.68
CA LEU A 50 2.24 1.58 -8.03
C LEU A 50 2.58 2.76 -8.93
N ASP A 51 3.27 2.45 -10.03
CA ASP A 51 3.48 3.40 -11.10
C ASP A 51 2.13 3.88 -11.66
N ARG A 52 1.89 5.19 -11.64
CA ARG A 52 0.61 5.76 -12.09
C ARG A 52 0.35 5.48 -13.58
N GLY A 53 1.39 5.32 -14.39
CA GLY A 53 1.27 4.98 -15.81
C GLY A 53 0.74 3.56 -16.05
N ARG A 54 0.77 2.70 -15.03
CA ARG A 54 0.18 1.36 -15.05
C ARG A 54 -1.27 1.33 -14.58
N ILE A 55 -1.79 2.41 -14.01
CA ILE A 55 -3.19 2.48 -13.58
C ILE A 55 -4.05 2.72 -14.82
N ARG A 56 -4.83 1.69 -15.20
CA ARG A 56 -5.91 1.83 -16.18
C ARG A 56 -7.23 1.77 -15.43
N MET A 57 -8.10 2.75 -15.69
CA MET A 57 -9.48 2.68 -15.25
C MET A 57 -10.26 2.03 -16.38
N GLU A 58 -10.75 0.82 -16.14
CA GLU A 58 -11.68 0.16 -17.04
C GLU A 58 -13.09 0.69 -16.70
N GLU A 59 -13.85 1.10 -17.73
CA GLU A 59 -15.23 1.62 -17.62
C GLU A 59 -16.25 0.51 -17.34
#